data_AF-A0A7T5RD64-F1
#
_entry.id   AF-A0A7T5RD64-F1
#
_cell.length_a   1.000
_cell.length_b   1.000
_cell.length_c   1.000
_cell.angle_alpha   90.00
_cell.angle_beta   90.00
_cell.angle_gamma   90.00
#
_symmetry.space_group_name_H-M   'P 1'
#
loop_
_entity.id
_entity.type
_entity.pdbx_description
1 polymer ?
#
loop_
_entity_poly.entity_id
_entity_poly.type
_entity_poly.pdbx_seq_one_letter_code
_entity_poly.pdbx_strand_id
1 'polypeptide(L)'
;MDDEVIKTLRNDNTYLLEVCQGLEQLRVGNKSDIKQSQVEAFLAGNKVVSDLNKYFFGFATLLVPIIFSFSTVDEVRQKLDKSDSLLLELSLIFLFSSLVSGLLHMASEYKFFKRWLKNQDKKLKQWASVSFWPSTPTPSKISQYLNEYESIKKETEIIDMENESESNLVHLIMQGTFWLIGIMLLIITVFRVLS
;
A
#
# COMPACT_ATOMS: atom_id res chain seq x y z
N MET A 1 58.82 -15.20 -29.71
CA MET A 1 57.55 -15.31 -28.99
C MET A 1 56.49 -15.30 -30.06
N ASP A 2 55.81 -16.42 -30.29
CA ASP A 2 54.92 -16.59 -31.45
C ASP A 2 53.73 -15.63 -31.41
N ASP A 3 53.41 -15.05 -32.57
CA ASP A 3 52.28 -14.11 -32.74
C ASP A 3 50.93 -14.72 -32.30
N GLU A 4 50.79 -16.05 -32.37
CA GLU A 4 49.63 -16.78 -31.84
C GLU A 4 49.50 -16.68 -30.32
N VAL A 5 50.62 -16.70 -29.58
CA VAL A 5 50.61 -16.58 -28.11
C VAL A 5 50.19 -15.17 -27.71
N ILE A 6 50.66 -14.14 -28.43
CA ILE A 6 50.28 -12.75 -28.18
C ILE A 6 48.80 -12.51 -28.51
N LYS A 7 48.28 -13.12 -29.58
CA LYS A 7 46.87 -13.00 -29.98
C LYS A 7 45.93 -13.70 -29.00
N THR A 8 46.32 -14.88 -28.52
CA THR A 8 45.57 -15.63 -27.49
C THR A 8 45.53 -14.87 -26.17
N LEU A 9 46.69 -14.38 -25.69
CA LEU A 9 46.76 -13.56 -24.46
C LEU A 9 45.98 -12.23 -24.56
N ARG A 10 45.87 -11.64 -25.75
CA ARG A 10 45.06 -10.43 -25.98
C ARG A 10 43.56 -10.72 -25.99
N ASN A 11 43.14 -11.85 -26.57
CA ASN A 11 41.74 -12.30 -26.52
C ASN A 11 41.32 -12.68 -25.10
N ASP A 12 42.16 -13.41 -24.37
CA ASP A 12 41.87 -13.82 -22.99
C ASP A 12 41.74 -12.61 -22.05
N ASN A 13 42.61 -11.60 -22.20
CA ASN A 13 42.50 -10.35 -21.43
C ASN A 13 41.25 -9.53 -21.79
N THR A 14 40.85 -9.53 -23.06
CA THR A 14 39.63 -8.81 -23.50
C THR A 14 38.39 -9.46 -22.90
N TYR A 15 38.31 -10.80 -22.97
CA TYR A 15 37.24 -11.58 -22.36
C TYR A 15 37.16 -11.36 -20.85
N LEU A 16 38.30 -11.39 -20.14
CA LEU A 16 38.35 -11.13 -18.70
C LEU A 16 37.85 -9.72 -18.34
N LEU A 17 38.16 -8.73 -19.18
CA LEU A 17 37.72 -7.34 -18.99
C LEU A 17 36.19 -7.19 -19.15
N GLU A 18 35.62 -7.75 -20.21
CA GLU A 18 34.16 -7.74 -20.45
C GLU A 18 33.41 -8.44 -19.32
N VAL A 19 33.96 -9.56 -18.86
CA VAL A 19 33.47 -10.33 -17.73
C VAL A 19 33.49 -9.50 -16.44
N CYS A 20 34.60 -8.81 -16.14
CA CYS A 20 34.70 -7.94 -14.97
C CYS A 20 33.73 -6.75 -15.03
N GLN A 21 33.53 -6.17 -16.22
CA GLN A 21 32.59 -5.07 -16.43
C GLN A 21 31.12 -5.51 -16.24
N GLY A 22 30.73 -6.67 -16.76
CA GLY A 22 29.38 -7.21 -16.56
C GLY A 22 29.09 -7.52 -15.09
N LEU A 23 30.07 -8.04 -14.36
CA LEU A 23 29.96 -8.29 -12.92
C LEU A 23 29.81 -7.00 -12.11
N GLU A 24 30.56 -5.96 -12.45
CA GLU A 24 30.46 -4.67 -11.78
C GLU A 24 29.10 -4.02 -12.04
N GLN A 25 28.57 -4.14 -13.25
CA GLN A 25 27.20 -3.68 -13.57
C GLN A 25 26.14 -4.41 -12.74
N LEU A 26 26.26 -5.74 -12.60
CA LEU A 26 25.34 -6.54 -11.76
C LEU A 26 25.45 -6.16 -10.28
N ARG A 27 26.67 -5.96 -9.78
CA ARG A 27 26.93 -5.53 -8.39
C ARG A 27 26.28 -4.18 -8.11
N VAL A 28 26.44 -3.22 -9.03
CA VAL A 28 25.82 -1.89 -8.93
C VAL A 28 24.30 -1.99 -9.02
N GLY A 29 23.77 -2.81 -9.94
CA GLY A 29 22.33 -3.06 -10.08
C GLY A 29 21.71 -3.64 -8.82
N ASN A 30 22.25 -4.74 -8.30
CA ASN A 30 21.79 -5.37 -7.06
C ASN A 30 21.84 -4.41 -5.85
N LYS A 31 22.91 -3.61 -5.74
CA LYS A 31 23.00 -2.57 -4.70
C LYS A 31 21.90 -1.52 -4.84
N SER A 32 21.56 -1.15 -6.07
CA SER A 32 20.45 -0.23 -6.36
C SER A 32 19.11 -0.86 -5.98
N ASP A 33 18.86 -2.12 -6.36
CA ASP A 33 17.62 -2.84 -6.11
C ASP A 33 17.37 -3.08 -4.60
N ILE A 34 18.44 -3.40 -3.85
CA ILE A 34 18.40 -3.48 -2.38
C ILE A 34 18.03 -2.11 -1.78
N LYS A 35 18.70 -1.04 -2.22
CA LYS A 35 18.45 0.31 -1.71
C LYS A 35 17.02 0.76 -2.03
N GLN A 36 16.54 0.47 -3.23
CA GLN A 36 15.16 0.77 -3.64
C GLN A 36 14.16 -0.01 -2.78
N SER A 37 14.37 -1.31 -2.59
CA SER A 37 13.50 -2.14 -1.74
C SER A 37 13.46 -1.65 -0.28
N GLN A 38 14.58 -1.16 0.26
CA GLN A 38 14.64 -0.55 1.59
C GLN A 38 13.85 0.77 1.66
N VAL A 39 13.95 1.60 0.62
CA VAL A 39 13.17 2.85 0.52
C VAL A 39 11.68 2.54 0.41
N GLU A 40 11.30 1.57 -0.42
CA GLU A 40 9.91 1.11 -0.57
C GLU A 40 9.34 0.59 0.75
N ALA A 41 10.09 -0.25 1.48
CA ALA A 41 9.69 -0.74 2.81
C ALA A 41 9.56 0.39 3.84
N PHE A 42 10.46 1.38 3.81
CA PHE A 42 10.39 2.54 4.70
C PHE A 42 9.20 3.45 4.39
N LEU A 43 8.98 3.76 3.11
CA LEU A 43 7.81 4.51 2.64
C LEU A 43 6.52 3.76 2.97
N ALA A 44 6.55 2.43 2.91
CA ALA A 44 5.43 1.60 3.32
C ALA A 44 5.05 1.76 4.78
N GLY A 45 6.03 1.70 5.68
CA GLY A 45 5.80 1.95 7.10
C GLY A 45 5.20 3.34 7.36
N ASN A 46 5.78 4.38 6.75
CA ASN A 46 5.29 5.75 6.93
C ASN A 46 3.89 5.98 6.35
N LYS A 47 3.60 5.38 5.19
CA LYS A 47 2.28 5.47 4.56
C LYS A 47 1.20 4.80 5.42
N VAL A 48 1.49 3.63 6.00
CA VAL A 48 0.59 2.94 6.94
C VAL A 48 0.25 3.82 8.14
N VAL A 49 1.24 4.47 8.77
CA VAL A 49 1.01 5.35 9.93
C VAL A 49 0.21 6.59 9.55
N SER A 50 0.54 7.21 8.41
CA SER A 50 -0.21 8.36 7.88
C SER A 50 -1.66 7.99 7.58
N ASP A 51 -1.89 6.87 6.90
CA ASP A 51 -3.24 6.47 6.49
C ASP A 51 -4.07 6.00 7.70
N LEU A 52 -3.47 5.31 8.68
CA LEU A 52 -4.11 5.04 9.97
C LEU A 52 -4.56 6.31 10.68
N ASN A 53 -3.73 7.35 10.73
CA ASN A 53 -4.11 8.65 11.32
C ASN A 53 -5.28 9.30 10.57
N LYS A 54 -5.29 9.25 9.22
CA LYS A 54 -6.41 9.76 8.42
C LYS A 54 -7.69 8.99 8.70
N TYR A 55 -7.62 7.66 8.78
CA TYR A 55 -8.76 6.83 9.12
C TYR A 55 -9.27 7.13 10.53
N PHE A 56 -8.38 7.23 11.52
CA PHE A 56 -8.77 7.54 12.89
C PHE A 56 -9.43 8.92 13.01
N PHE A 57 -8.90 9.92 12.32
CA PHE A 57 -9.51 11.25 12.25
C PHE A 57 -10.88 11.22 11.55
N GLY A 58 -10.99 10.52 10.42
CA GLY A 58 -12.26 10.32 9.70
C GLY A 58 -13.31 9.56 10.53
N PHE A 59 -12.90 8.63 11.38
CA PHE A 59 -13.79 7.95 12.31
C PHE A 59 -14.26 8.87 13.44
N ALA A 60 -13.34 9.65 14.00
CA ALA A 60 -13.67 10.64 15.04
C ALA A 60 -14.67 11.69 14.52
N THR A 61 -14.50 12.17 13.29
CA THR A 61 -15.44 13.14 12.68
C THR A 61 -16.81 12.54 12.37
N LEU A 62 -16.91 11.22 12.14
CA LEU A 62 -18.19 10.52 12.01
C LEU A 62 -18.91 10.31 13.35
N LEU A 63 -18.16 10.12 14.44
CA LEU A 63 -18.73 9.93 15.77
C LEU A 63 -19.39 11.18 16.34
N VAL A 64 -18.84 12.37 16.08
CA VAL A 64 -19.37 13.64 16.57
C VAL A 64 -20.85 13.85 16.21
N PRO A 65 -21.27 13.81 14.92
CA PRO A 65 -22.67 13.98 14.56
C PRO A 65 -23.56 12.86 15.10
N ILE A 66 -23.06 11.62 15.23
CA ILE A 66 -23.84 10.50 15.81
C ILE A 66 -24.10 10.75 17.30
N ILE A 67 -23.06 11.08 18.07
CA ILE A 67 -23.16 11.37 19.52
C ILE A 67 -24.06 12.59 19.75
N PHE A 68 -23.87 13.64 18.96
CA PHE A 68 -24.71 14.84 19.04
C PHE A 68 -26.16 14.52 18.73
N SER A 69 -26.40 13.69 17.71
CA SER A 69 -27.75 13.24 17.35
C SER A 69 -28.41 12.49 18.51
N PHE A 70 -27.79 11.47 19.09
CA PHE A 70 -28.38 10.74 20.22
C PHE A 70 -28.67 11.64 21.44
N SER A 71 -27.80 12.62 21.70
CA SER A 71 -27.95 13.54 22.84
C SER A 71 -29.07 14.57 22.65
N THR A 72 -29.41 14.90 21.40
CA THR A 72 -30.42 15.92 21.07
C THR A 72 -31.73 15.35 20.53
N VAL A 73 -31.76 14.06 20.19
CA VAL A 73 -32.93 13.39 19.58
C VAL A 73 -34.14 13.45 20.50
N ASP A 74 -34.03 13.22 21.81
CA ASP A 74 -35.23 13.14 22.66
C ASP A 74 -35.94 14.49 22.84
N GLU A 75 -35.21 15.60 22.89
CA GLU A 75 -35.78 16.94 23.02
C GLU A 75 -36.36 17.45 21.69
N VAL A 76 -35.72 17.12 20.57
CA VAL A 76 -36.17 17.51 19.23
C VAL A 76 -37.35 16.66 18.77
N ARG A 77 -37.33 15.35 19.03
CA ARG A 77 -38.35 14.40 18.57
C ARG A 77 -39.74 14.67 19.14
N GLN A 78 -39.83 15.27 20.33
CA GLN A 78 -41.11 15.71 20.90
C GLN A 78 -41.73 16.92 20.19
N LYS A 79 -40.92 17.70 19.45
CA LYS A 79 -41.36 18.90 18.71
C LYS A 79 -41.54 18.63 17.21
N LEU A 80 -41.24 17.42 16.75
CA LEU A 80 -41.29 17.05 15.35
C LEU A 80 -42.64 16.45 14.96
N ASP A 81 -43.17 16.88 13.83
CA ASP A 81 -44.27 16.19 13.17
C ASP A 81 -43.82 14.81 12.65
N LYS A 82 -44.79 13.93 12.39
CA LYS A 82 -44.52 12.54 11.95
C LYS A 82 -43.59 12.45 10.74
N SER A 83 -43.74 13.35 9.76
CA SER A 83 -42.89 13.39 8.56
C SER A 83 -41.43 13.73 8.89
N ASP A 84 -41.23 14.63 9.84
CA ASP A 84 -39.89 15.12 10.17
C ASP A 84 -39.19 14.19 11.17
N SER A 85 -39.96 13.50 12.02
CA SER A 85 -39.45 12.37 12.80
C SER A 85 -38.96 11.23 11.90
N LEU A 86 -39.68 10.92 10.81
CA LEU A 86 -39.24 9.92 9.83
C LEU A 86 -37.96 10.35 9.10
N LEU A 87 -37.85 11.63 8.72
CA LEU A 87 -36.63 12.16 8.11
C LEU A 87 -35.44 12.09 9.07
N LEU A 88 -35.66 12.40 10.35
CA LEU A 88 -34.65 12.27 11.39
C LEU A 88 -34.19 10.81 11.53
N GLU A 89 -35.11 9.84 11.66
CA GLU A 89 -34.77 8.42 11.76
C GLU A 89 -33.98 7.91 10.55
N LEU A 90 -34.40 8.27 9.33
CA LEU A 90 -33.67 7.92 8.11
C LEU A 90 -32.27 8.53 8.10
N SER A 91 -32.12 9.79 8.52
CA SER A 91 -30.82 10.44 8.61
C SER A 91 -29.86 9.67 9.52
N LEU A 92 -30.35 9.18 10.67
CA LEU A 92 -29.57 8.40 11.62
C LEU A 92 -29.18 7.04 11.05
N ILE A 93 -30.11 6.37 10.35
CA ILE A 93 -29.82 5.09 9.68
C ILE A 93 -28.69 5.27 8.65
N PHE A 94 -28.72 6.35 7.86
CA PHE A 94 -27.68 6.65 6.89
C PHE A 94 -26.33 6.98 7.55
N LEU A 95 -26.32 7.81 8.60
CA LEU A 95 -25.10 8.11 9.35
C LEU A 95 -24.50 6.84 10.00
N PHE A 96 -25.33 5.96 10.54
CA PHE A 96 -24.88 4.68 11.10
C PHE A 96 -24.35 3.74 10.01
N SER A 97 -25.02 3.67 8.86
CA SER A 97 -24.57 2.86 7.71
C SER A 97 -23.23 3.37 7.15
N SER A 98 -23.01 4.69 7.17
CA SER A 98 -21.72 5.31 6.85
C SER A 98 -20.63 4.85 7.82
N LEU A 99 -20.91 4.86 9.13
CA LEU A 99 -19.97 4.38 10.15
C LEU A 99 -19.58 2.91 9.93
N VAL A 100 -20.57 2.03 9.69
CA VAL A 100 -20.33 0.61 9.40
C VAL A 100 -19.48 0.43 8.14
N SER A 101 -19.77 1.19 7.08
CA SER A 101 -18.97 1.14 5.85
C SER A 101 -17.53 1.63 6.07
N GLY A 102 -17.34 2.66 6.90
CA GLY A 102 -16.02 3.13 7.28
C GLY A 102 -15.22 2.10 8.07
N LEU A 103 -15.86 1.38 9.00
CA LEU A 103 -15.23 0.27 9.73
C LEU A 103 -14.82 -0.88 8.79
N LEU A 104 -15.68 -1.23 7.83
CA LEU A 104 -15.37 -2.25 6.82
C LEU A 104 -14.21 -1.81 5.92
N HIS A 105 -14.17 -0.54 5.52
CA HIS A 105 -13.06 0.02 4.76
C HIS A 105 -11.75 -0.11 5.56
N MET A 106 -11.72 0.33 6.82
CA MET A 106 -10.54 0.20 7.68
C MET A 106 -10.08 -1.25 7.86
N ALA A 107 -11.02 -2.18 8.06
CA ALA A 107 -10.70 -3.60 8.17
C ALA A 107 -10.09 -4.15 6.87
N SER A 108 -10.58 -3.71 5.71
CA SER A 108 -10.04 -4.09 4.40
C SER A 108 -8.64 -3.52 4.17
N GLU A 109 -8.43 -2.24 4.49
CA GLU A 109 -7.15 -1.55 4.38
C GLU A 109 -6.11 -2.14 5.34
N TYR A 110 -6.50 -2.47 6.57
CA TYR A 110 -5.62 -3.16 7.51
C TYR A 110 -5.13 -4.51 6.96
N LYS A 111 -6.03 -5.32 6.37
CA LYS A 111 -5.65 -6.59 5.72
C LYS A 111 -4.73 -6.36 4.52
N PHE A 112 -5.01 -5.33 3.71
CA PHE A 112 -4.14 -4.92 2.61
C PHE A 112 -2.74 -4.55 3.12
N PHE A 113 -2.62 -3.65 4.10
CA PHE A 113 -1.35 -3.23 4.67
C PHE A 113 -0.56 -4.38 5.30
N LYS A 114 -1.23 -5.29 6.01
CA LYS A 114 -0.58 -6.47 6.59
C LYS A 114 0.04 -7.36 5.51
N ARG A 115 -0.67 -7.56 4.39
CA ARG A 115 -0.17 -8.34 3.25
C ARG A 115 0.97 -7.61 2.54
N TRP A 116 0.79 -6.32 2.29
CA TRP A 116 1.81 -5.48 1.66
C TRP A 116 3.12 -5.48 2.46
N LEU A 117 3.06 -5.31 3.78
CA LEU A 117 4.24 -5.39 4.65
C LEU A 117 4.91 -6.76 4.60
N LYS A 118 4.14 -7.85 4.59
CA LYS A 118 4.66 -9.22 4.45
C LYS A 118 5.37 -9.42 3.11
N ASN A 119 4.82 -8.84 2.05
CA ASN A 119 5.37 -8.91 0.69
C ASN A 119 6.65 -8.06 0.57
N GLN A 120 6.70 -6.89 1.18
CA GLN A 120 7.91 -6.07 1.26
C GLN A 120 9.02 -6.77 2.07
N ASP A 121 8.70 -7.42 3.20
CA ASP A 121 9.67 -8.23 3.95
C ASP A 121 10.19 -9.42 3.12
N LYS A 122 9.32 -10.09 2.36
CA LYS A 122 9.71 -11.18 1.45
C LYS A 122 10.67 -10.68 0.35
N LYS A 123 10.36 -9.55 -0.28
CA LYS A 123 11.20 -8.89 -1.29
C LYS A 123 12.57 -8.54 -0.71
N LEU A 124 12.59 -7.96 0.50
CA LEU A 124 13.82 -7.56 1.17
C LEU A 124 14.70 -8.76 1.55
N LYS A 125 14.10 -9.89 1.97
CA LYS A 125 14.81 -11.15 2.24
C LYS A 125 15.40 -11.77 0.96
N GLN A 126 14.67 -11.75 -0.15
CA GLN A 126 15.17 -12.21 -1.45
C GLN A 126 16.36 -11.38 -1.94
N TRP A 127 16.29 -10.05 -1.81
CA TRP A 127 17.43 -9.19 -2.16
C TRP A 127 18.61 -9.33 -1.19
N ALA A 128 18.34 -9.60 0.09
CA ALA A 128 19.40 -9.83 1.08
C ALA A 128 20.20 -11.12 0.80
N SER A 129 19.58 -12.19 0.26
CA SER A 129 20.31 -13.43 -0.06
C SER A 129 21.32 -13.25 -1.18
N VAL A 130 21.09 -12.32 -2.11
CA VAL A 130 22.02 -11.96 -3.19
C VAL A 130 22.96 -10.81 -2.80
N SER A 131 22.86 -10.22 -1.62
CA SER A 131 23.77 -9.13 -1.20
C SER A 131 25.21 -9.59 -0.90
N PHE A 132 25.43 -10.91 -0.77
CA PHE A 132 26.72 -11.54 -0.43
C PHE A 132 27.49 -12.03 -1.66
N TRP A 133 27.58 -11.21 -2.72
CA TRP A 133 28.46 -11.56 -3.84
C TRP A 133 29.92 -11.53 -3.37
N PRO A 134 30.72 -12.57 -3.67
CA PRO A 134 32.12 -12.57 -3.28
C PRO A 134 32.84 -11.39 -3.93
N SER A 135 33.75 -10.77 -3.17
CA SER A 135 34.55 -9.61 -3.58
C SER A 135 35.33 -9.81 -4.89
N THR A 136 35.55 -11.08 -5.26
CA THR A 136 36.18 -11.52 -6.50
C THR A 136 35.37 -12.69 -7.08
N PRO A 137 34.47 -12.43 -8.05
CA PRO A 137 33.75 -13.47 -8.76
C PRO A 137 34.72 -14.28 -9.64
N THR A 138 34.75 -15.60 -9.44
CA THR A 138 35.48 -16.51 -10.35
C THR A 138 34.75 -16.60 -11.69
N PRO A 139 35.44 -16.50 -12.84
CA PRO A 139 34.85 -16.57 -14.19
C PRO A 139 33.91 -17.78 -14.41
N SER A 140 34.22 -18.91 -13.79
CA SER A 140 33.44 -20.15 -13.89
C SER A 140 32.04 -20.10 -13.24
N LYS A 141 31.74 -19.07 -12.42
CA LYS A 141 30.48 -18.97 -11.66
C LYS A 141 29.58 -17.82 -12.11
N ILE A 142 29.99 -17.07 -13.13
CA ILE A 142 29.30 -15.83 -13.53
C ILE A 142 27.94 -16.12 -14.13
N SER A 143 27.84 -17.11 -15.01
CA SER A 143 26.55 -17.56 -15.55
C SER A 143 25.60 -18.04 -14.45
N GLN A 144 26.14 -18.65 -13.38
CA GLN A 144 25.35 -19.04 -12.22
C GLN A 144 24.78 -17.83 -11.48
N TYR A 145 25.60 -16.81 -11.22
CA TYR A 145 25.16 -15.58 -10.55
C TYR A 145 24.16 -14.76 -11.37
N LEU A 146 24.34 -14.69 -12.68
CA LEU A 146 23.38 -14.05 -13.60
C LEU A 146 22.01 -14.72 -13.55
N ASN A 147 21.98 -16.06 -13.65
CA ASN A 147 20.74 -16.82 -13.60
C ASN A 147 20.04 -16.66 -12.24
N GLU A 148 20.80 -16.61 -11.15
CA GLU A 148 20.25 -16.40 -9.80
C GLU A 148 19.66 -14.99 -9.65
N TYR A 149 20.34 -13.95 -10.15
CA TYR A 149 19.82 -12.58 -10.17
C TYR A 149 18.54 -12.46 -11.01
N GLU A 150 18.50 -13.01 -12.23
CA GLU A 150 17.31 -12.98 -13.08
C GLU A 150 16.12 -13.73 -12.46
N SER A 151 16.37 -14.86 -11.79
CA SER A 151 15.35 -15.63 -11.09
C SER A 151 14.73 -14.80 -9.96
N ILE A 152 15.55 -14.16 -9.14
CA ILE A 152 15.09 -13.33 -8.02
C ILE A 152 14.32 -12.12 -8.55
N LYS A 153 14.81 -11.48 -9.61
CA LYS A 153 14.11 -10.35 -10.24
C LYS A 153 12.69 -10.75 -10.68
N LYS A 154 12.55 -11.87 -11.38
CA LYS A 154 11.22 -12.40 -11.77
C LYS A 154 10.33 -12.71 -10.58
N GLU A 155 10.87 -13.31 -9.51
CA GLU A 155 10.09 -13.56 -8.29
C GLU A 155 9.61 -12.27 -7.63
N THR A 156 10.42 -11.21 -7.63
CA THR A 156 10.02 -9.91 -7.07
C THR A 156 8.96 -9.21 -7.91
N GLU A 157 9.01 -9.34 -9.24
CA GLU A 157 7.97 -8.81 -10.14
C GLU A 157 6.60 -9.47 -9.88
N ILE A 158 6.57 -10.79 -9.62
CA ILE A 158 5.34 -11.51 -9.27
C ILE A 158 4.73 -10.97 -7.96
N ILE A 159 5.58 -10.69 -6.96
CA ILE A 159 5.13 -10.13 -5.67
C ILE A 159 4.51 -8.74 -5.85
N ASP A 160 5.08 -7.93 -6.74
CA ASP A 160 4.55 -6.59 -7.05
C ASP A 160 3.18 -6.69 -7.75
N MET A 161 3.01 -7.62 -8.70
CA MET A 161 1.70 -7.86 -9.36
C MET A 161 0.61 -8.37 -8.40
N GLU A 162 0.96 -9.20 -7.42
CA GLU A 162 0.00 -9.67 -6.41
C GLU A 162 -0.54 -8.52 -5.54
N ASN A 163 0.26 -7.48 -5.28
CA ASN A 163 -0.12 -6.34 -4.44
C ASN A 163 -1.12 -5.37 -5.10
N GLU A 164 -1.12 -5.23 -6.43
CA GLU A 164 -1.97 -4.23 -7.11
C GLU A 164 -3.47 -4.60 -7.13
N SER A 165 -3.81 -5.86 -6.86
CA SER A 165 -5.14 -6.41 -7.20
C SER A 165 -6.26 -6.21 -6.17
N GLU A 166 -6.04 -5.58 -5.01
CA GLU A 166 -6.98 -5.73 -3.86
C GLU A 166 -7.32 -4.48 -3.03
N SER A 167 -7.09 -3.25 -3.50
CA SER A 167 -7.63 -2.06 -2.81
C SER A 167 -9.16 -2.01 -2.95
N ASN A 168 -9.88 -1.98 -1.82
CA ASN A 168 -11.32 -2.14 -1.80
C ASN A 168 -12.06 -0.78 -1.69
N LEU A 169 -11.99 0.00 -2.79
CA LEU A 169 -12.55 1.35 -2.92
C LEU A 169 -14.07 1.41 -2.66
N VAL A 170 -14.79 0.31 -2.86
CA VAL A 170 -16.25 0.23 -2.74
C VAL A 170 -16.74 0.68 -1.37
N HIS A 171 -16.08 0.25 -0.29
CA HIS A 171 -16.48 0.62 1.07
C HIS A 171 -16.30 2.11 1.35
N LEU A 172 -15.28 2.74 0.77
CA LEU A 172 -15.04 4.18 0.88
C LEU A 172 -16.14 4.98 0.15
N ILE A 173 -16.50 4.57 -1.06
CA ILE A 173 -17.58 5.20 -1.84
C ILE A 173 -18.91 5.08 -1.08
N MET A 174 -19.20 3.90 -0.53
CA MET A 174 -20.42 3.70 0.28
C MET A 174 -20.43 4.58 1.53
N GLN A 175 -19.30 4.67 2.26
CA GLN A 175 -19.16 5.55 3.42
C GLN A 175 -19.50 7.00 3.07
N GLY A 176 -18.91 7.54 2.00
CA GLY A 176 -19.16 8.91 1.55
C GLY A 176 -20.60 9.14 1.11
N THR A 177 -21.18 8.20 0.38
CA THR A 177 -22.57 8.29 -0.11
C THR A 177 -23.58 8.30 1.04
N PHE A 178 -23.44 7.36 1.98
CA PHE A 178 -24.32 7.31 3.15
C PHE A 178 -24.15 8.54 4.05
N TRP A 179 -22.92 9.04 4.21
CA TRP A 179 -22.67 10.24 4.99
C TRP A 179 -23.37 11.46 4.39
N LEU A 180 -23.21 11.67 3.07
CA LEU A 180 -23.81 12.79 2.36
C LEU A 180 -25.34 12.78 2.48
N ILE A 181 -25.96 11.63 2.23
CA ILE A 181 -27.42 11.48 2.33
C ILE A 181 -27.88 11.72 3.77
N GLY A 182 -27.20 11.14 4.77
CA GLY A 182 -27.53 11.33 6.17
C GLY A 182 -27.48 12.80 6.61
N ILE A 183 -26.41 13.51 6.25
CA ILE A 183 -26.26 14.95 6.53
C ILE A 183 -27.35 15.76 5.85
N MET A 184 -27.65 15.50 4.57
CA MET A 184 -28.68 16.24 3.84
C MET A 184 -30.05 16.10 4.49
N LEU A 185 -30.43 14.88 4.89
CA LEU A 185 -31.70 14.64 5.58
C LEU A 185 -31.74 15.37 6.92
N LEU A 186 -30.64 15.35 7.67
CA LEU A 186 -30.53 16.01 8.97
C LEU A 186 -30.65 17.54 8.84
N ILE A 187 -30.02 18.13 7.82
CA ILE A 187 -30.14 19.56 7.49
C ILE A 187 -31.59 19.91 7.14
N ILE A 188 -32.26 19.10 6.31
CA ILE A 188 -33.67 19.33 5.94
C ILE A 188 -34.56 19.31 7.19
N THR A 189 -34.37 18.32 8.07
CA THR A 189 -35.11 18.24 9.33
C THR A 189 -34.90 19.48 10.19
N VAL A 190 -33.65 19.94 10.35
CA VAL A 190 -33.32 21.15 11.13
C VAL A 190 -33.98 22.39 10.52
N PHE A 191 -33.92 22.57 9.21
CA PHE A 191 -34.56 23.72 8.55
C PHE A 191 -36.08 23.73 8.75
N ARG A 192 -36.73 22.57 8.71
CA ARG A 192 -38.18 22.46 8.93
C ARG A 192 -38.60 22.74 10.37
N VAL A 193 -37.76 22.38 11.35
CA VAL A 193 -38.02 22.70 12.77
C VAL A 193 -37.93 24.21 13.02
N LEU A 194 -37.07 24.91 12.28
CA LEU A 194 -36.78 26.33 12.49
C LEU A 194 -37.70 27.29 11.70
N SER A 195 -38.41 26.80 10.68
CA SER A 195 -39.33 27.57 9.82
C SER A 195 -40.75 27.59 10.37
#